data_AF-A0A916JAF2-F1
#
_entry.id   AF-A0A916JAF2-F1
#
_cell.length_a   1.000
_cell.length_b   1.000
_cell.length_c   1.000
_cell.angle_alpha   90.00
_cell.angle_beta   90.00
_cell.angle_gamma   90.00
#
_symmetry.space_group_name_H-M   'P 1'
#
loop_
_entity.id
_entity.type
_entity.pdbx_description
1 polymer ?
#
loop_
_entity_poly.entity_id
_entity_poly.type
_entity_poly.pdbx_seq_one_letter_code
_entity_poly.pdbx_strand_id
1 'polypeptide(L)'
;MNKKLSSLVLLAVLSVTDAYLLAHPNLIGKIGIWVYKHDYIKTFPKALLTVLLVVGTSLAICELLRKFVKPRTASWIYLGMAVMGLLWFVYVYLTFSSFAYRITGKAFVYGAHLLPVVLTGLFSRYLIKSWLGSGRNQPEGV
;
A
#
# COMPACT_ATOMS: atom_id res chain seq x y z
N MET A 1 -1.21 -18.85 -16.89
CA MET A 1 -1.14 -17.38 -16.62
C MET A 1 0.13 -17.06 -15.84
N ASN A 2 0.95 -16.11 -16.30
CA ASN A 2 2.27 -15.83 -15.71
C ASN A 2 2.09 -15.22 -14.30
N LYS A 3 2.62 -15.84 -13.23
CA LYS A 3 2.35 -15.45 -11.82
C LYS A 3 2.66 -13.96 -11.54
N LYS A 4 3.64 -13.39 -12.25
CA LYS A 4 3.99 -11.96 -12.16
C LYS A 4 2.87 -11.05 -12.71
N LEU A 5 2.28 -11.44 -13.84
CA LEU A 5 1.21 -10.69 -14.50
C LEU A 5 -0.05 -10.68 -13.62
N SER A 6 -0.40 -11.84 -13.04
CA SER A 6 -1.53 -11.93 -12.11
C SER A 6 -1.34 -11.07 -10.86
N SER A 7 -0.13 -11.00 -10.29
CA SER A 7 0.14 -10.09 -9.15
C SER A 7 0.02 -8.61 -9.54
N LEU A 8 0.48 -8.23 -10.73
CA LEU A 8 0.40 -6.84 -11.21
C LEU A 8 -1.03 -6.43 -11.52
N VAL A 9 -1.81 -7.31 -12.15
CA VAL A 9 -3.25 -7.08 -12.39
C VAL A 9 -3.99 -6.96 -11.06
N LEU A 10 -3.69 -7.81 -10.08
CA LEU A 10 -4.27 -7.71 -8.74
C LEU A 10 -3.94 -6.36 -8.08
N LEU A 11 -2.66 -5.96 -8.09
CA LEU A 11 -2.23 -4.64 -7.59
C LEU A 11 -2.92 -3.49 -8.30
N ALA A 12 -3.07 -3.57 -9.62
CA ALA A 12 -3.77 -2.55 -10.41
C ALA A 12 -5.25 -2.46 -10.02
N VAL A 13 -5.94 -3.60 -9.92
CA VAL A 13 -7.35 -3.66 -9.52
C VAL A 13 -7.54 -3.14 -8.09
N LEU A 14 -6.68 -3.53 -7.14
CA LEU A 14 -6.74 -3.00 -5.78
C LEU A 14 -6.48 -1.50 -5.75
N SER A 15 -5.50 -0.99 -6.51
CA SER A 15 -5.18 0.44 -6.55
C SER A 15 -6.31 1.27 -7.17
N VAL A 16 -6.95 0.76 -8.23
CA VAL A 16 -8.11 1.41 -8.86
C VAL A 16 -9.31 1.39 -7.91
N THR A 17 -9.51 0.28 -7.21
CA THR A 17 -10.59 0.15 -6.21
C THR A 17 -10.36 1.10 -5.04
N ASP A 18 -9.13 1.21 -4.56
CA ASP A 18 -8.72 2.16 -3.51
C ASP A 18 -9.05 3.61 -3.88
N ALA A 19 -8.61 4.00 -5.06
CA ALA A 19 -8.86 5.33 -5.61
C ALA A 19 -10.36 5.63 -5.78
N TYR A 20 -11.14 4.62 -6.21
CA TYR A 20 -12.58 4.75 -6.37
C TYR A 20 -13.28 4.96 -5.03
N LEU A 21 -12.89 4.18 -4.02
CA LEU A 21 -13.41 4.29 -2.67
C LEU A 21 -13.06 5.64 -2.02
N LEU A 22 -11.84 6.14 -2.24
CA LEU A 22 -11.39 7.45 -1.74
C LEU A 22 -12.12 8.61 -2.43
N ALA A 23 -12.50 8.46 -3.69
CA ALA A 23 -13.11 9.52 -4.50
C ALA A 23 -14.63 9.64 -4.37
N HIS A 24 -15.28 8.69 -3.72
CA HIS A 24 -16.71 8.72 -3.40
C HIS A 24 -16.96 8.88 -1.89
N PRO A 25 -16.56 10.01 -1.26
CA PRO A 25 -16.99 10.31 0.10
C PRO A 25 -18.49 10.65 0.13
N ASN A 26 -19.18 10.32 1.23
CA ASN A 26 -20.58 10.73 1.44
C ASN A 26 -20.69 12.25 1.57
N LEU A 27 -21.91 12.82 1.51
CA LEU A 27 -22.18 14.26 1.69
C LEU A 27 -21.47 14.87 2.91
N ILE A 28 -21.40 14.13 4.03
CA ILE A 28 -20.70 14.55 5.25
C ILE A 28 -19.16 14.47 5.09
N GLY A 29 -18.65 13.49 4.33
CA GLY A 29 -17.24 13.39 3.95
C GLY A 29 -16.79 14.50 3.00
N LYS A 30 -17.66 14.98 2.10
CA LYS A 30 -17.40 16.18 1.28
C LYS A 30 -17.18 17.42 2.15
N ILE A 31 -17.99 17.60 3.20
CA ILE A 31 -17.84 18.71 4.16
C ILE A 31 -16.54 18.55 4.94
N GLY A 32 -16.21 17.33 5.40
CA GLY A 32 -14.94 17.03 6.06
C GLY A 32 -13.70 17.34 5.22
N ILE A 33 -13.67 16.95 3.94
CA ILE A 33 -12.57 17.24 3.00
C ILE A 33 -12.45 18.75 2.73
N TRP A 34 -13.58 19.47 2.68
CA TRP A 34 -13.62 20.91 2.50
C TRP A 34 -13.11 21.67 3.74
N VAL A 35 -13.43 21.20 4.95
CA VAL A 35 -12.97 21.77 6.23
C VAL A 35 -11.50 21.43 6.52
N TYR A 36 -11.03 20.22 6.20
CA TYR A 36 -9.65 19.78 6.45
C TYR A 36 -8.65 20.05 5.30
N LYS A 37 -9.02 20.82 4.27
CA LYS A 37 -8.16 21.18 3.11
C LYS A 37 -7.41 20.00 2.46
N HIS A 38 -8.02 18.82 2.39
CA HIS A 38 -7.43 17.67 1.68
C HIS A 38 -7.71 17.75 0.17
N ASP A 39 -7.16 18.76 -0.50
CA ASP A 39 -7.39 19.02 -1.93
C ASP A 39 -6.90 17.89 -2.86
N TYR A 40 -6.06 16.99 -2.36
CA TYR A 40 -5.51 15.84 -3.09
C TYR A 40 -6.52 14.69 -3.30
N ILE A 41 -7.58 14.61 -2.49
CA ILE A 41 -8.57 13.50 -2.50
C ILE A 41 -9.94 13.96 -3.04
N LYS A 42 -10.05 15.22 -3.48
CA LYS A 42 -11.31 15.81 -3.95
C LYS A 42 -11.88 15.18 -5.22
N THR A 43 -11.03 14.65 -6.09
CA THR A 43 -11.45 14.12 -7.40
C THR A 43 -10.83 12.77 -7.67
N PHE A 44 -11.63 11.86 -8.25
CA PHE A 44 -11.23 10.50 -8.61
C PHE A 44 -9.90 10.40 -9.38
N PRO A 45 -9.61 11.26 -10.39
CA PRO A 45 -8.34 11.20 -11.10
C PRO A 45 -7.13 11.55 -10.21
N LYS A 46 -7.29 12.47 -9.25
CA LYS A 46 -6.22 12.86 -8.32
C LYS A 46 -5.97 11.77 -7.27
N ALA A 47 -7.03 11.18 -6.73
CA ALA A 47 -6.93 10.03 -5.83
C ALA A 47 -6.27 8.85 -6.55
N LEU A 48 -6.67 8.56 -7.79
CA LEU A 48 -6.06 7.50 -8.58
C LEU A 48 -4.57 7.74 -8.84
N LEU A 49 -4.21 8.95 -9.24
CA LEU A 49 -2.82 9.30 -9.52
C LEU A 49 -1.93 9.22 -8.27
N THR A 50 -2.43 9.66 -7.11
CA THR A 50 -1.70 9.57 -5.85
C THR A 50 -1.50 8.13 -5.40
N VAL A 51 -2.55 7.30 -5.43
CA VAL A 51 -2.46 5.87 -5.11
C VAL A 51 -1.48 5.16 -6.05
N LEU A 52 -1.61 5.39 -7.37
CA LEU A 52 -0.69 4.78 -8.35
C LEU A 52 0.75 5.23 -8.16
N LEU A 53 0.99 6.51 -7.84
CA LEU A 53 2.34 6.99 -7.54
C LEU A 53 2.90 6.32 -6.29
N VAL A 54 2.14 6.23 -5.21
CA VAL A 54 2.61 5.63 -3.94
C VAL A 54 2.88 4.14 -4.11
N VAL A 55 1.96 3.39 -4.74
CA VAL A 55 2.13 1.96 -5.00
C VAL A 55 3.26 1.73 -6.00
N GLY A 56 3.33 2.51 -7.07
CA GLY A 56 4.35 2.42 -8.12
C GLY A 56 5.76 2.73 -7.60
N THR A 57 5.92 3.79 -6.82
CA THR A 57 7.20 4.14 -6.18
C THR A 57 7.62 3.07 -5.18
N SER A 58 6.69 2.57 -4.35
CA SER A 58 6.96 1.48 -3.41
C SER A 58 7.43 0.21 -4.12
N LEU A 59 6.80 -0.14 -5.25
CA LEU A 59 7.21 -1.28 -6.07
C LEU A 59 8.59 -1.05 -6.70
N ALA A 60 8.85 0.15 -7.23
CA ALA A 60 10.15 0.52 -7.79
C ALA A 60 11.27 0.40 -6.73
N ILE A 61 11.04 0.93 -5.53
CA ILE A 61 11.97 0.78 -4.39
C ILE A 61 12.21 -0.70 -4.08
N CYS A 62 11.14 -1.51 -4.01
CA CYS A 62 11.28 -2.94 -3.73
C CYS A 62 12.13 -3.67 -4.78
N GLU A 63 11.93 -3.37 -6.06
CA GLU A 63 12.70 -4.00 -7.14
C GLU A 63 14.15 -3.48 -7.20
N LEU A 64 14.38 -2.20 -6.91
CA LEU A 64 15.73 -1.63 -6.77
C LEU A 64 16.50 -2.31 -5.62
N LEU A 65 15.88 -2.43 -4.44
CA LEU A 65 16.47 -3.14 -3.30
C LEU A 65 16.80 -4.58 -3.66
N ARG A 66 15.92 -5.25 -4.41
CA ARG A 66 16.13 -6.63 -4.84
C ARG A 66 17.31 -6.77 -5.80
N LYS A 67 17.56 -5.76 -6.65
CA LYS A 67 18.59 -5.79 -7.69
C LYS A 67 19.97 -5.35 -7.17
N PHE A 68 20.00 -4.38 -6.26
CA PHE A 68 21.25 -3.70 -5.87
C PHE A 68 21.71 -3.99 -4.44
N VAL A 69 20.85 -4.52 -3.56
CA VAL A 69 21.19 -4.75 -2.14
C VAL A 69 21.40 -6.24 -1.87
N LYS A 70 22.35 -6.55 -0.97
CA LYS A 70 22.59 -7.93 -0.51
C LYS A 70 21.29 -8.53 0.05
N PRO A 71 20.99 -9.81 -0.22
CA PRO A 71 19.69 -10.42 0.10
C PRO A 71 19.34 -10.36 1.59
N ARG A 72 20.35 -10.51 2.47
CA ARG A 72 20.18 -10.41 3.93
C ARG A 72 19.79 -9.00 4.36
N THR A 73 20.47 -7.98 3.85
CA THR A 73 20.17 -6.57 4.13
C THR A 73 18.83 -6.16 3.54
N ALA A 74 18.53 -6.56 2.29
CA ALA A 74 17.24 -6.29 1.66
C ALA A 74 16.07 -6.89 2.46
N SER A 75 16.24 -8.09 3.03
CA SER A 75 15.22 -8.72 3.88
C SER A 75 14.91 -7.90 5.13
N TRP A 76 15.92 -7.36 5.82
CA TRP A 76 15.71 -6.48 6.96
C TRP A 76 14.99 -5.19 6.58
N ILE A 77 15.31 -4.63 5.42
CA ILE A 77 14.63 -3.43 4.90
C ILE A 77 13.16 -3.75 4.59
N TYR A 78 12.87 -4.86 3.90
CA TYR A 78 11.49 -5.28 3.62
C TYR A 78 10.68 -5.53 4.89
N LEU A 79 11.30 -6.12 5.91
CA LEU A 79 10.68 -6.33 7.21
C LEU A 79 10.33 -4.98 7.87
N GLY A 80 11.28 -4.04 7.90
CA GLY A 80 11.04 -2.70 8.44
C GLY A 80 9.90 -1.97 7.70
N MET A 81 9.89 -2.03 6.37
CA MET A 81 8.83 -1.43 5.56
C MET A 81 7.45 -2.10 5.81
N ALA A 82 7.41 -3.43 5.96
CA ALA A 82 6.18 -4.15 6.28
C ALA A 82 5.64 -3.77 7.67
N VAL A 83 6.51 -3.70 8.69
CA VAL A 83 6.13 -3.24 10.04
C VAL A 83 5.63 -1.81 10.00
N MET A 84 6.29 -0.92 9.26
CA MET A 84 5.86 0.47 9.12
C MET A 84 4.48 0.58 8.42
N GLY A 85 4.22 -0.25 7.41
CA GLY A 85 2.89 -0.36 6.78
C GLY A 85 1.81 -0.84 7.77
N LEU A 86 2.14 -1.80 8.63
CA LEU A 86 1.23 -2.28 9.67
C LEU A 86 0.94 -1.20 10.73
N LEU A 87 1.97 -0.48 11.19
CA LEU A 87 1.80 0.64 12.12
C LEU A 87 0.95 1.75 11.52
N TRP A 88 1.13 2.04 10.23
CA TRP A 88 0.29 2.98 9.52
C TRP A 88 -1.17 2.51 9.44
N PHE A 89 -1.42 1.23 9.16
CA PHE A 89 -2.76 0.66 9.21
C PHE A 89 -3.41 0.85 10.59
N VAL A 90 -2.68 0.57 11.67
CA VAL A 90 -3.18 0.78 13.05
C VAL A 90 -3.50 2.25 13.30
N TYR A 91 -2.63 3.17 12.88
CA TYR A 91 -2.87 4.61 13.01
C TYR A 91 -4.13 5.04 12.26
N VAL A 92 -4.31 4.60 11.02
CA VAL A 92 -5.51 4.88 10.23
C VAL A 92 -6.74 4.28 10.92
N TYR A 93 -6.65 3.04 11.39
CA TYR A 93 -7.75 2.38 12.09
C TYR A 93 -8.19 3.15 13.33
N LEU A 94 -7.25 3.58 14.18
CA LEU A 94 -7.56 4.38 15.36
C LEU A 94 -8.16 5.75 15.00
N THR A 95 -7.62 6.40 13.96
CA THR A 95 -8.10 7.69 13.47
C THR A 95 -9.56 7.62 12.99
N PHE A 96 -9.88 6.60 12.19
CA PHE A 96 -11.21 6.41 11.61
C PHE A 96 -12.21 5.69 12.54
N SER A 97 -11.73 5.10 13.63
CA SER A 97 -12.58 4.58 14.72
C SER A 97 -13.17 5.71 15.58
N SER A 98 -12.59 6.92 15.52
CA SER A 98 -13.14 8.09 16.20
C SER A 98 -14.49 8.54 15.63
N PHE A 99 -15.38 9.01 16.50
CA PHE A 99 -16.77 9.34 16.16
C PHE A 99 -16.90 10.36 15.01
N ALA A 100 -15.96 11.31 14.91
CA ALA A 100 -15.97 12.34 13.88
C ALA A 100 -15.77 11.80 12.45
N TYR A 101 -14.93 10.77 12.28
CA TYR A 101 -14.62 10.19 10.97
C TYR A 101 -15.50 8.99 10.60
N ARG A 102 -16.25 8.42 11.54
CA ARG A 102 -17.22 7.35 11.25
C ARG A 102 -18.38 7.83 10.36
N ILE A 103 -18.61 9.15 10.32
CA ILE A 103 -19.73 9.79 9.62
C ILE A 103 -19.34 10.25 8.19
N THR A 104 -18.04 10.26 7.83
CA THR A 104 -17.58 10.70 6.49
C THR A 104 -17.89 9.70 5.36
N GLY A 105 -18.35 8.48 5.69
CA GLY A 105 -18.87 7.48 4.76
C GLY A 105 -18.01 6.21 4.70
N LYS A 106 -18.65 5.04 4.76
CA LYS A 106 -17.97 3.73 4.83
C LYS A 106 -17.00 3.49 3.67
N ALA A 107 -17.34 3.92 2.46
CA ALA A 107 -16.49 3.78 1.27
C ALA A 107 -15.13 4.48 1.45
N PHE A 108 -15.14 5.74 1.90
CA PHE A 108 -13.93 6.50 2.16
C PHE A 108 -13.07 5.87 3.26
N VAL A 109 -13.70 5.40 4.33
CA VAL A 109 -13.02 4.67 5.41
C VAL A 109 -12.33 3.42 4.86
N TYR A 110 -13.01 2.61 4.04
CA TYR A 110 -12.39 1.43 3.45
C TYR A 110 -11.21 1.76 2.53
N GLY A 111 -11.29 2.82 1.72
CA GLY A 111 -10.16 3.28 0.92
C GLY A 111 -8.96 3.70 1.79
N ALA A 112 -9.19 4.47 2.85
CA ALA A 112 -8.11 4.87 3.74
C ALA A 112 -7.37 3.68 4.38
N HIS A 113 -8.07 2.58 4.67
CA HIS A 113 -7.49 1.35 5.21
C HIS A 113 -6.80 0.49 4.15
N LEU A 114 -7.27 0.53 2.91
CA LEU A 114 -6.87 -0.41 1.87
C LEU A 114 -5.46 -0.11 1.36
N LEU A 115 -5.05 1.17 1.27
CA LEU A 115 -3.67 1.52 0.88
C LEU A 115 -2.58 0.99 1.85
N PRO A 116 -2.66 1.21 3.19
CA PRO A 116 -1.72 0.59 4.13
C PRO A 116 -1.67 -0.94 4.04
N VAL A 117 -2.83 -1.59 3.81
CA VAL A 117 -2.90 -3.05 3.64
C VAL A 117 -2.20 -3.49 2.36
N VAL A 118 -2.43 -2.80 1.23
CA VAL A 118 -1.77 -3.08 -0.05
C VAL A 118 -0.25 -2.95 0.08
N LEU A 119 0.24 -1.89 0.71
CA LEU A 119 1.67 -1.67 0.93
C LEU A 119 2.27 -2.74 1.83
N THR A 120 1.60 -3.05 2.95
CA THR A 120 2.04 -4.11 3.87
C THR A 120 2.12 -5.46 3.16
N GLY A 121 1.12 -5.81 2.34
CA GLY A 121 1.11 -7.01 1.52
C GLY A 121 2.22 -7.03 0.46
N LEU A 122 2.48 -5.90 -0.20
CA LEU A 122 3.56 -5.74 -1.16
C LEU A 122 4.93 -6.00 -0.51
N PHE A 123 5.23 -5.33 0.60
CA PHE A 123 6.51 -5.48 1.31
C PHE A 123 6.66 -6.91 1.87
N SER A 124 5.61 -7.46 2.45
CA SER A 124 5.59 -8.83 2.97
C SER A 124 5.84 -9.86 1.85
N ARG A 125 5.30 -9.66 0.65
CA ARG A 125 5.58 -10.52 -0.50
C ARG A 125 7.05 -10.50 -0.89
N TYR A 126 7.69 -9.33 -0.90
CA TYR A 126 9.12 -9.21 -1.20
C TYR A 126 9.98 -9.82 -0.10
N LEU A 127 9.58 -9.68 1.17
CA LEU A 127 10.21 -10.33 2.32
C LEU A 127 10.14 -11.87 2.22
N ILE A 128 8.95 -12.43 2.00
CA ILE A 128 8.77 -13.88 1.86
C ILE A 128 9.60 -14.40 0.68
N LYS A 129 9.62 -13.66 -0.43
CA LYS A 129 10.42 -14.03 -1.61
C LYS A 129 11.92 -13.97 -1.32
N SER A 130 12.40 -12.99 -0.54
CA SER A 130 13.82 -12.92 -0.19
C SER A 130 14.19 -14.07 0.74
N TRP A 131 13.35 -14.44 1.70
CA TRP A 131 13.57 -15.59 2.59
C TRP A 131 13.58 -16.92 1.83
N LEU A 132 12.57 -17.17 0.99
CA LEU A 132 12.47 -18.39 0.18
C LEU A 132 13.55 -18.45 -0.90
N GLY A 133 13.96 -17.31 -1.45
CA GLY A 133 15.03 -17.22 -2.45
C GLY A 133 16.43 -17.33 -1.86
N SER A 134 16.63 -16.94 -0.61
CA SER A 134 17.92 -17.03 0.08
C SER A 134 18.36 -18.48 0.35
N GLY A 135 17.43 -19.46 0.29
CA GLY A 135 17.74 -20.88 0.39
C GLY A 135 18.18 -21.55 -0.92
N ARG A 136 18.19 -20.84 -2.05
CA ARG A 136 18.50 -21.41 -3.38
C ARG A 136 19.84 -20.95 -3.97
N ASN A 137 20.57 -20.07 -3.28
CA ASN A 137 21.86 -19.52 -3.70
C ASN A 137 23.02 -20.02 -2.81
N GLN A 138 23.00 -21.30 -2.41
CA GLN A 138 24.23 -22.02 -2.07
C GLN A 138 24.36 -23.18 -3.05
N PRO A 139 25.32 -23.08 -3.96
CA PRO A 139 26.24 -24.17 -4.20
C PRO A 139 27.67 -23.73 -3.83
N GLU A 140 28.23 -24.48 -2.88
CA GLU A 140 29.63 -24.94 -2.76
C GLU A 140 30.73 -23.87 -2.89
N GLY A 141 31.48 -23.49 -1.86
CA GLY A 141 32.13 -24.43 -0.96
C GLY A 141 33.27 -25.18 -1.66
N VAL A 142 34.13 -24.50 -2.43
CA VAL A 142 35.61 -24.63 -2.48
C VAL A 142 36.18 -23.31 -3.02
#